data_AF-A0A7Y3M7Y5-F1
#
_entry.id   AF-A0A7Y3M7Y5-F1
#
_cell.length_a   1.000
_cell.length_b   1.000
_cell.length_c   1.000
_cell.angle_alpha   90.00
_cell.angle_beta   90.00
_cell.angle_gamma   90.00
#
_symmetry.space_group_name_H-M   'P 1'
#
loop_
_entity.id
_entity.type
_entity.pdbx_description
1 polymer ?
#
loop_
_entity_poly.entity_id
_entity_poly.type
_entity_poly.pdbx_seq_one_letter_code
_entity_poly.pdbx_strand_id
1 'polypeptide(L)'
;MSAEEFAGAAVHEIGHALGFQGHTTRRGAVMSRDLSVTRRLGARIVAGDSFGAPELVALYAVPSGHVLREVPVEAWRTDLIDRMDGLADEAGLTGPFSRVGDAAARIFWRDAKGLEYGFQIPELPQLLRDPTRLLVLPEARARAALPRSRDQKPQ
;
A
#
# COMPACT_ATOMS: atom_id res chain seq x y z
N MET A 1 27.12 -10.31 10.14
CA MET A 1 25.75 -10.38 10.69
C MET A 1 25.74 -11.50 11.73
N SER A 2 25.34 -11.21 12.96
CA SER A 2 25.21 -12.23 14.01
C SER A 2 23.98 -13.12 13.78
N ALA A 3 23.92 -14.28 14.43
CA ALA A 3 22.75 -15.16 14.37
C ALA A 3 21.48 -14.46 14.87
N GLU A 4 21.60 -13.60 15.88
CA GLU A 4 20.51 -12.82 16.46
C GLU A 4 20.00 -11.76 15.47
N GLU A 5 20.92 -11.03 14.82
CA GLU A 5 20.57 -10.08 13.78
C GLU A 5 19.85 -10.75 12.62
N PHE A 6 20.37 -11.91 12.18
CA PHE A 6 19.77 -12.69 11.11
C PHE A 6 18.37 -13.18 11.49
N ALA A 7 18.19 -13.76 12.68
CA ALA A 7 16.89 -14.25 13.13
C ALA A 7 15.85 -13.12 13.24
N GLY A 8 16.23 -11.99 13.83
CA GLY A 8 15.35 -10.82 13.94
C GLY A 8 14.96 -10.26 12.56
N ALA A 9 15.93 -10.09 11.66
CA ALA A 9 15.68 -9.62 10.31
C ALA A 9 14.83 -10.60 9.51
N ALA A 10 15.12 -11.91 9.58
CA ALA A 10 14.35 -12.93 8.87
C ALA A 10 12.87 -12.91 9.28
N VAL A 11 12.56 -12.80 10.57
CA VAL A 11 11.17 -12.73 11.04
C VAL A 11 10.50 -11.42 10.62
N HIS A 12 11.23 -10.31 10.57
CA HIS A 12 10.75 -9.03 10.05
C HIS A 12 10.36 -9.13 8.56
N GLU A 13 11.26 -9.69 7.72
CA GLU A 13 11.01 -9.88 6.29
C GLU A 13 9.88 -10.90 6.04
N ILE A 14 9.77 -11.95 6.87
CA ILE A 14 8.62 -12.87 6.82
C ILE A 14 7.32 -12.11 7.10
N GLY A 15 7.30 -11.19 8.06
CA GLY A 15 6.12 -10.34 8.30
C GLY A 15 5.72 -9.52 7.06
N HIS A 16 6.70 -8.97 6.33
CA HIS A 16 6.43 -8.32 5.05
C HIS A 16 5.90 -9.29 3.99
N ALA A 17 6.50 -10.49 3.87
CA ALA A 17 6.06 -11.52 2.94
C ALA A 17 4.64 -12.02 3.23
N LEU A 18 4.22 -11.98 4.50
CA LEU A 18 2.87 -12.31 4.96
C LEU A 18 1.86 -11.17 4.72
N GLY A 19 2.26 -10.07 4.10
CA GLY A 19 1.38 -8.98 3.68
C GLY A 19 1.34 -7.80 4.64
N PHE A 20 2.19 -7.78 5.68
CA PHE A 20 2.33 -6.59 6.53
C PHE A 20 3.19 -5.53 5.80
N GLN A 21 2.57 -4.65 5.02
CA GLN A 21 3.29 -3.72 4.12
C GLN A 21 3.90 -2.49 4.81
N GLY A 22 3.81 -2.39 6.14
CA GLY A 22 4.23 -1.21 6.89
C GLY A 22 4.99 -1.52 8.16
N HIS A 23 5.19 -0.48 8.97
CA HIS A 23 5.87 -0.60 10.25
C HIS A 23 5.01 -0.10 11.40
N THR A 24 5.05 -0.83 12.52
CA THR A 24 4.31 -0.44 13.71
C THR A 24 5.12 0.50 14.59
N THR A 25 4.43 1.46 15.21
CA THR A 25 5.01 2.33 16.25
C THR A 25 5.01 1.67 17.63
N ARG A 26 4.41 0.48 17.75
CA ARG A 26 4.36 -0.27 19.01
C ARG A 26 5.76 -0.74 19.38
N ARG A 27 6.20 -0.40 20.60
CA ARG A 27 7.47 -0.86 21.15
C ARG A 27 7.48 -2.39 21.24
N GLY A 28 8.59 -2.99 20.80
CA GLY A 28 8.83 -4.43 20.94
C GLY A 28 8.15 -5.31 19.89
N ALA A 29 7.48 -4.73 18.90
CA ALA A 29 6.83 -5.51 17.85
C ALA A 29 7.80 -5.90 16.74
N VAL A 30 7.52 -7.04 16.09
CA VAL A 30 8.31 -7.63 15.00
C VAL A 30 8.50 -6.65 13.83
N MET A 31 7.43 -5.92 13.50
CA MET A 31 7.40 -4.98 12.36
C MET A 31 7.92 -3.59 12.74
N SER A 32 8.84 -3.49 13.69
CA SER A 32 9.46 -2.23 14.12
C SER A 32 10.61 -1.83 13.18
N ARG A 33 10.75 -0.52 12.90
CA ARG A 33 11.92 0.03 12.18
C ARG A 33 13.18 0.12 13.04
N ASP A 34 13.04 0.04 14.36
CA ASP A 34 14.16 0.16 15.30
C ASP A 34 14.99 -1.14 15.32
N LEU A 35 16.22 -1.06 14.80
CA LEU A 35 17.17 -2.17 14.78
C LEU A 35 17.46 -2.75 16.16
N SER A 36 17.40 -1.94 17.23
CA SER A 36 17.58 -2.44 18.60
C SER A 36 16.43 -3.35 19.02
N VAL A 37 15.21 -3.08 18.55
CA VAL A 37 14.05 -3.96 18.76
C VAL A 37 14.25 -5.26 18.00
N THR A 38 14.65 -5.18 16.73
CA THR A 38 14.89 -6.35 15.88
C THR A 38 15.98 -7.26 16.45
N ARG A 39 17.10 -6.71 16.94
CA ARG A 39 18.15 -7.49 17.63
C ARG A 39 17.65 -8.17 18.89
N ARG A 40 16.91 -7.46 19.75
CA ARG A 40 16.34 -8.03 20.99
C ARG A 40 15.36 -9.16 20.68
N LEU A 41 14.54 -9.01 19.64
CA LEU A 41 13.65 -10.06 19.17
C LEU A 41 14.46 -11.28 18.68
N GLY A 42 15.49 -11.03 17.88
CA GLY A 42 16.39 -12.08 17.39
C GLY A 42 17.07 -12.86 18.51
N ALA A 43 17.56 -12.17 19.54
CA ALA A 43 18.15 -12.82 20.72
C ALA A 43 17.16 -13.75 21.44
N ARG A 44 15.89 -13.32 21.59
CA ARG A 44 14.82 -14.16 22.14
C ARG A 44 14.54 -15.39 21.28
N ILE A 45 14.45 -15.22 19.96
CA ILE A 45 14.23 -16.32 19.02
C ILE A 45 15.37 -17.35 19.10
N VAL A 46 16.62 -16.89 19.10
CA VAL A 46 17.80 -17.76 19.21
C VAL A 46 17.83 -18.48 20.57
N ALA A 47 17.38 -17.83 21.64
CA ALA A 47 17.22 -18.45 22.96
C ALA A 47 16.06 -19.45 23.04
N GLY A 48 15.23 -19.57 22.00
CA GLY A 48 14.05 -20.44 21.97
C GLY A 48 12.81 -19.84 22.65
N ASP A 49 12.84 -18.55 22.99
CA ASP A 49 11.70 -17.87 23.58
C ASP A 49 10.59 -17.64 22.55
N SER A 50 9.34 -17.77 23.00
CA SER A 50 8.19 -17.32 22.22
C SER A 50 8.17 -15.80 22.10
N PHE A 51 7.56 -15.29 21.03
CA PHE A 51 7.23 -13.89 20.86
C PHE A 51 5.78 -13.74 20.38
N GLY A 52 5.16 -12.60 20.70
CA GLY A 52 3.82 -12.27 20.22
C GLY A 52 3.89 -11.46 18.92
N ALA A 53 3.00 -11.77 17.99
CA ALA A 53 2.77 -10.97 16.78
C ALA A 53 1.27 -10.57 16.67
N PRO A 54 0.73 -9.82 17.66
CA PRO A 54 -0.67 -9.44 17.66
C PRO A 54 -1.07 -8.64 16.42
N GLU A 55 -0.12 -7.94 15.78
CA GLU A 55 -0.33 -7.22 14.53
C GLU A 55 -0.62 -8.16 13.35
N LEU A 56 0.08 -9.31 13.27
CA LEU A 56 -0.19 -10.33 12.26
C LEU A 56 -1.52 -11.03 12.53
N VAL A 57 -1.81 -11.33 13.81
CA VAL A 57 -3.12 -11.89 14.20
C VAL A 57 -4.25 -10.95 13.79
N ALA A 58 -4.10 -9.65 14.05
CA ALA A 58 -5.08 -8.64 13.64
C ALA A 58 -5.22 -8.56 12.11
N LEU A 59 -4.10 -8.62 11.37
CA LEU A 59 -4.10 -8.60 9.91
C LEU A 59 -4.94 -9.76 9.33
N TYR A 60 -4.83 -10.96 9.89
CA TYR A 60 -5.57 -12.13 9.42
C TYR A 60 -6.94 -12.33 10.08
N ALA A 61 -7.28 -11.57 11.12
CA ALA A 61 -8.60 -11.62 11.74
C ALA A 61 -9.68 -10.97 10.87
N VAL A 62 -9.29 -10.09 9.94
CA VAL A 62 -10.20 -9.39 9.03
C VAL A 62 -10.36 -10.20 7.74
N PRO A 63 -11.57 -10.64 7.37
CA PRO A 63 -11.79 -11.33 6.11
C PRO A 63 -11.36 -10.49 4.90
N SER A 64 -10.84 -11.15 3.87
CA SER A 64 -10.52 -10.47 2.60
C SER A 64 -11.77 -9.80 2.02
N GLY A 65 -11.62 -8.56 1.55
CA GLY A 65 -12.72 -7.75 1.03
C GLY A 65 -13.54 -7.01 2.08
N HIS A 66 -13.21 -7.14 3.37
CA HIS A 66 -13.88 -6.38 4.42
C HIS A 66 -13.53 -4.88 4.33
N VAL A 67 -14.56 -4.04 4.24
CA VAL A 67 -14.41 -2.59 4.19
C VAL A 67 -14.40 -2.04 5.61
N LEU A 68 -13.24 -1.55 6.06
CA LEU A 68 -13.08 -0.98 7.41
C LEU A 68 -13.75 0.40 7.55
N ARG A 69 -13.71 1.20 6.49
CA ARG A 69 -14.24 2.56 6.46
C ARG A 69 -14.46 3.01 5.03
N GLU A 70 -15.57 3.70 4.80
CA GLU A 70 -15.82 4.49 3.60
C GLU A 70 -15.78 5.96 3.94
N VAL A 71 -15.20 6.78 3.07
CA VAL A 71 -15.22 8.23 3.22
C VAL A 71 -15.57 8.86 1.89
N PRO A 72 -16.62 9.71 1.82
CA PRO A 72 -16.89 10.45 0.61
C PRO A 72 -15.74 11.39 0.26
N VAL A 73 -15.45 11.48 -1.03
CA VAL A 73 -14.55 12.47 -1.63
C VAL A 73 -15.28 13.16 -2.77
N GLU A 74 -14.86 14.37 -3.12
CA GLU A 74 -15.43 15.10 -4.25
C GLU A 74 -15.08 14.39 -5.57
N ALA A 75 -16.06 14.22 -6.46
CA ALA A 75 -15.91 13.43 -7.70
C ALA A 75 -14.74 13.86 -8.58
N TRP A 76 -14.42 15.16 -8.64
CA TRP A 76 -13.30 15.66 -9.44
C TRP A 76 -11.94 15.13 -8.97
N ARG A 77 -11.83 14.67 -7.72
CA ARG A 77 -10.59 14.10 -7.16
C ARG A 77 -10.34 12.67 -7.65
N THR A 78 -11.40 11.97 -8.04
CA THR A 78 -11.34 10.61 -8.58
C THR A 78 -11.54 10.57 -10.09
N ASP A 79 -11.88 11.68 -10.77
CA ASP A 79 -12.12 11.75 -12.21
C ASP A 79 -11.09 10.98 -13.06
N LEU A 80 -9.80 11.11 -12.74
CA LEU A 80 -8.74 10.40 -13.46
C LEU A 80 -8.79 8.88 -13.29
N ILE A 81 -9.17 8.39 -12.10
CA ILE A 81 -9.39 6.97 -11.81
C ILE A 81 -10.65 6.49 -12.52
N ASP A 82 -11.76 7.22 -12.38
CA ASP A 82 -13.06 6.86 -12.94
C ASP A 82 -12.98 6.75 -14.49
N ARG A 83 -12.27 7.69 -15.12
CA ARG A 83 -12.01 7.66 -16.57
C ARG A 83 -11.07 6.55 -17.00
N MET A 84 -10.10 6.19 -16.16
CA MET A 84 -9.24 5.04 -16.44
C MET A 84 -10.03 3.73 -16.32
N ASP A 85 -10.94 3.64 -15.37
CA ASP A 85 -11.79 2.45 -15.18
C ASP A 85 -12.67 2.20 -16.41
N GLY A 86 -13.33 3.24 -16.92
CA GLY A 86 -14.06 3.14 -18.19
C GLY A 86 -13.17 2.75 -19.38
N LEU A 87 -11.96 3.31 -19.47
CA LEU A 87 -10.99 2.91 -20.49
C LEU A 87 -10.51 1.46 -20.32
N ALA A 88 -10.38 0.99 -19.07
CA ALA A 88 -9.96 -0.37 -18.77
C ALA A 88 -10.98 -1.39 -19.27
N ASP A 89 -12.27 -1.13 -19.08
CA ASP A 89 -13.35 -1.97 -19.59
C ASP A 89 -13.32 -2.04 -21.13
N GLU A 90 -13.18 -0.89 -21.80
CA GLU A 90 -13.14 -0.81 -23.27
C GLU A 90 -11.90 -1.48 -23.87
N ALA A 91 -10.74 -1.33 -23.22
CA ALA A 91 -9.45 -1.82 -23.71
C ALA A 91 -9.10 -3.23 -23.20
N GLY A 92 -9.98 -3.87 -22.42
CA GLY A 92 -9.76 -5.20 -21.86
C GLY A 92 -8.58 -5.26 -20.87
N LEU A 93 -8.37 -4.19 -20.10
CA LEU A 93 -7.36 -4.18 -19.05
C LEU A 93 -7.88 -4.92 -17.81
N THR A 94 -7.01 -5.65 -17.13
CA THR A 94 -7.35 -6.29 -15.84
C THR A 94 -7.03 -5.34 -14.69
N GLY A 95 -7.92 -5.21 -13.72
CA GLY A 95 -7.77 -4.36 -12.54
C GLY A 95 -9.13 -3.88 -12.01
N PRO A 96 -9.15 -2.83 -11.16
CA PRO A 96 -7.97 -2.18 -10.59
C PRO A 96 -7.22 -3.08 -9.60
N PHE A 97 -5.89 -2.97 -9.60
CA PHE A 97 -5.00 -3.50 -8.57
C PHE A 97 -4.49 -2.37 -7.69
N SER A 98 -4.17 -2.68 -6.43
CA SER A 98 -3.59 -1.72 -5.48
C SER A 98 -2.29 -2.22 -4.86
N ARG A 99 -1.34 -1.29 -4.63
CA ARG A 99 -0.17 -1.49 -3.74
C ARG A 99 -0.18 -0.38 -2.70
N VAL A 100 -0.01 -0.71 -1.42
CA VAL A 100 -0.13 0.26 -0.33
C VAL A 100 1.14 0.21 0.52
N GLY A 101 1.87 1.32 0.57
CA GLY A 101 3.03 1.47 1.44
C GLY A 101 2.76 2.40 2.62
N ASP A 102 3.80 2.66 3.42
CA ASP A 102 3.71 3.54 4.59
C ASP A 102 3.41 5.01 4.25
N ALA A 103 3.87 5.50 3.09
CA ALA A 103 3.80 6.92 2.73
C ALA A 103 2.89 7.20 1.52
N ALA A 104 2.69 6.21 0.66
CA ALA A 104 1.96 6.35 -0.59
C ALA A 104 1.26 5.04 -0.95
N ALA A 105 0.21 5.15 -1.75
CA ALA A 105 -0.44 4.03 -2.40
C ALA A 105 -0.37 4.19 -3.92
N ARG A 106 -0.60 3.10 -4.63
CA ARG A 106 -0.69 3.08 -6.09
C ARG A 106 -1.87 2.23 -6.52
N ILE A 107 -2.69 2.77 -7.42
CA ILE A 107 -3.76 2.05 -8.12
C ILE A 107 -3.34 1.87 -9.57
N PHE A 108 -3.53 0.69 -10.14
CA PHE A 108 -3.11 0.42 -11.52
C PHE A 108 -3.91 -0.70 -12.20
N TRP A 109 -3.93 -0.66 -13.53
CA TRP A 109 -4.46 -1.72 -14.40
C TRP A 109 -3.35 -2.33 -15.22
N ARG A 110 -3.59 -3.53 -15.76
CA ARG A 110 -2.63 -4.28 -16.60
C ARG A 110 -3.25 -4.67 -17.93
N ASP A 111 -2.49 -4.51 -19.02
CA ASP A 111 -2.86 -5.11 -20.30
C ASP A 111 -2.47 -6.61 -20.36
N ALA A 112 -2.83 -7.27 -21.46
CA ALA A 112 -2.49 -8.69 -21.70
C ALA A 112 -0.97 -8.96 -21.77
N LYS A 113 -0.13 -7.93 -21.95
CA LYS A 113 1.34 -8.02 -21.94
C LYS A 113 1.92 -7.74 -20.55
N GLY A 114 1.07 -7.49 -19.56
CA GLY A 114 1.46 -7.15 -18.19
C GLY A 114 1.92 -5.70 -18.00
N LEU A 115 1.71 -4.82 -18.98
CA LEU A 115 2.11 -3.42 -18.88
C LEU A 115 1.15 -2.65 -17.98
N GLU A 116 1.70 -1.87 -17.06
CA GLU A 116 0.92 -1.22 -16.00
C GLU A 116 0.56 0.24 -16.33
N TYR A 117 -0.70 0.59 -16.09
CA TYR A 117 -1.28 1.93 -16.20
C TYR A 117 -1.59 2.41 -14.78
N GLY A 118 -0.65 3.13 -14.17
CA GLY A 118 -0.69 3.42 -12.73
C GLY A 118 -0.99 4.88 -12.38
N PHE A 119 -1.47 5.05 -11.15
CA PHE A 119 -1.70 6.32 -10.47
C PHE A 119 -1.11 6.26 -9.08
N GLN A 120 -0.37 7.29 -8.70
CA GLN A 120 0.20 7.45 -7.37
C GLN A 120 -0.75 8.26 -6.49
N ILE A 121 -0.91 7.81 -5.25
CA ILE A 121 -1.62 8.52 -4.18
C ILE A 121 -0.58 8.81 -3.10
N PRO A 122 0.08 9.99 -3.14
CA PRO A 122 1.07 10.35 -2.13
C PRO A 122 0.41 10.72 -0.79
N GLU A 123 1.23 10.88 0.25
CA GLU A 123 0.80 11.38 1.57
C GLU A 123 -0.35 10.57 2.21
N LEU A 124 -0.29 9.23 2.08
CA LEU A 124 -1.36 8.35 2.56
C LEU A 124 -1.70 8.56 4.06
N PRO A 125 -0.74 8.74 5.00
CA PRO A 125 -1.06 9.02 6.39
C PRO A 125 -1.86 10.31 6.60
N GLN A 126 -1.61 11.34 5.78
CA GLN A 126 -2.34 12.60 5.80
C GLN A 126 -3.74 12.40 5.21
N LEU A 127 -3.85 11.66 4.11
CA LEU A 127 -5.12 11.34 3.47
C LEU A 127 -6.08 10.61 4.41
N LEU A 128 -5.59 9.67 5.22
CA LEU A 128 -6.40 8.94 6.19
C LEU A 128 -6.99 9.85 7.29
N ARG A 129 -6.33 10.98 7.57
CA ARG A 129 -6.80 11.99 8.53
C ARG A 129 -7.72 13.02 7.89
N ASP A 130 -7.41 13.41 6.65
CA ASP A 130 -8.15 14.39 5.87
C ASP A 130 -8.35 13.92 4.42
N PRO A 131 -9.46 13.23 4.15
CA PRO A 131 -9.80 12.71 2.81
C PRO A 131 -9.99 13.81 1.75
N THR A 132 -10.24 15.05 2.18
CA THR A 132 -10.34 16.19 1.27
C THR A 132 -8.98 16.59 0.68
N ARG A 133 -7.89 15.94 1.09
CA ARG A 133 -6.56 16.11 0.49
C ARG A 133 -6.21 15.06 -0.56
N LEU A 134 -7.17 14.22 -0.97
CA LEU A 134 -6.93 13.23 -2.01
C LEU A 134 -6.34 13.88 -3.26
N LEU A 135 -5.13 13.43 -3.60
CA LEU A 135 -4.41 13.78 -4.81
C LEU A 135 -4.09 12.48 -5.56
N VAL A 136 -4.47 12.46 -6.83
CA VAL A 136 -4.21 11.33 -7.73
C VAL A 136 -3.28 11.81 -8.83
N LEU A 137 -2.10 11.20 -8.92
CA LEU A 137 -1.07 11.57 -9.89
C LEU A 137 -0.91 10.47 -10.94
N PRO A 138 -1.29 10.68 -12.21
CA PRO A 138 -1.15 9.67 -13.25
C PRO A 138 0.32 9.44 -13.60
N GLU A 139 0.74 8.18 -13.71
CA GLU A 139 2.05 7.83 -14.25
C GLU A 139 2.10 8.06 -15.77
N ALA A 140 3.29 8.03 -16.36
CA ALA A 140 3.50 8.39 -17.77
C ALA A 140 2.54 7.65 -18.73
N ARG A 141 2.33 6.34 -18.51
CA ARG A 141 1.48 5.52 -19.37
C ARG A 141 0.00 5.82 -19.19
N ALA A 142 -0.49 5.91 -17.96
CA ALA A 142 -1.86 6.32 -17.68
C ALA A 142 -2.16 7.70 -18.25
N ARG A 143 -1.23 8.66 -18.08
CA ARG A 143 -1.33 10.02 -18.63
C ARG A 143 -1.38 10.04 -20.16
N ALA A 144 -0.65 9.15 -20.83
CA ALA A 144 -0.65 9.05 -22.29
C ALA A 144 -1.92 8.38 -22.83
N ALA A 145 -2.51 7.46 -22.07
CA ALA A 145 -3.71 6.73 -22.44
C ALA A 145 -4.99 7.53 -22.20
N LEU A 146 -5.02 8.34 -21.13
CA LEU A 146 -6.17 9.18 -20.82
C LEU A 146 -6.32 10.30 -21.87
N PRO A 147 -7.51 10.49 -22.45
CA PRO A 147 -7.73 11.57 -23.39
C PRO A 147 -7.44 12.92 -22.73
N ARG A 148 -6.82 13.85 -23.46
CA ARG A 148 -6.67 15.23 -22.97
C ARG A 148 -8.07 15.80 -22.77
N SER A 149 -8.40 16.24 -21.57
CA SER A 149 -9.69 16.87 -21.31
C SER A 149 -9.84 18.07 -22.24
N ARG A 150 -10.92 18.11 -23.03
CA ARG A 150 -11.21 19.23 -23.95
C ARG A 150 -11.59 20.52 -23.22
N ASP A 151 -11.78 20.46 -21.89
CA ASP A 151 -12.35 21.55 -21.09
C ASP A 151 -11.38 22.32 -20.19
N GLN A 152 -10.06 22.21 -20.38
CA GLN A 152 -9.15 23.21 -19.82
C GLN A 152 -9.15 24.46 -20.72
N LYS A 153 -10.18 25.30 -20.60
CA LYS A 153 -10.00 26.72 -20.92
C LYS A 153 -8.90 27.26 -19.98
N PRO A 154 -7.84 27.90 -20.50
CA PRO A 154 -6.91 28.61 -19.63
C PRO A 154 -7.67 29.71 -18.91
N GLN A 155 -7.51 29.78 -17.58
CA GLN A 155 -7.83 31.00 -16.82
C GLN A 155 -6.83 32.10 -17.17
#